data_AF-A0A8X7C5Y3-F1
#
_entry.id   AF-A0A8X7C5Y3-F1
#
_cell.length_a   1.000
_cell.length_b   1.000
_cell.length_c   1.000
_cell.angle_alpha   90.00
_cell.angle_beta   90.00
_cell.angle_gamma   90.00
#
_symmetry.space_group_name_H-M   'P 1'
#
loop_
_entity.id
_entity.type
_entity.pdbx_description
1 polymer ?
#
loop_
_entity_poly.entity_id
_entity_poly.type
_entity_poly.pdbx_seq_one_letter_code
_entity_poly.pdbx_strand_id
1 'polypeptide(L)'
;MKKLSGGQLQDEFLKNIWLQRLPSQIQAVLSVSLETLDKLAEIADKVADVTVPTAVYSAKSAPEPYPSAEIQELAKQIVELKLQISRMSRPRN
;
A
#
# COMPACT_ATOMS: atom_id res chain seq x y z
N MET A 1 -21.35 4.75 3.82
CA MET A 1 -21.69 4.22 5.17
C MET A 1 -23.19 4.14 5.41
N LYS A 2 -24.00 5.15 5.06
CA LYS A 2 -25.47 5.14 5.21
C LYS A 2 -26.20 3.99 4.49
N LYS A 3 -25.71 3.57 3.31
CA LYS A 3 -26.20 2.37 2.59
C LYS A 3 -25.89 1.04 3.30
N LEU A 4 -24.84 1.01 4.14
CA LEU A 4 -24.43 -0.19 4.87
C LEU A 4 -25.17 -0.33 6.20
N SER A 5 -25.64 0.78 6.77
CA SER A 5 -26.35 0.81 8.06
C SER A 5 -27.88 0.70 7.95
N GLY A 6 -28.41 0.47 6.75
CA GLY A 6 -29.84 0.22 6.53
C GLY A 6 -30.77 1.37 6.97
N GLY A 7 -30.25 2.59 7.13
CA GLY A 7 -31.02 3.74 7.63
C GLY A 7 -31.35 3.73 9.13
N GLN A 8 -30.84 2.76 9.90
CA GLN A 8 -31.17 2.60 11.31
C GLN A 8 -30.22 3.38 12.26
N LEU A 9 -29.03 3.75 11.78
CA LEU A 9 -28.04 4.49 12.58
C LEU A 9 -28.24 5.99 12.45
N GLN A 10 -28.23 6.67 13.59
CA GLN A 10 -28.32 8.13 13.70
C GLN A 10 -27.14 8.78 12.98
N ASP A 11 -27.40 9.81 12.16
CA ASP A 11 -26.39 10.45 11.32
C ASP A 11 -25.22 11.03 12.13
N GLU A 12 -25.47 11.46 13.38
CA GLU A 12 -24.40 11.90 14.30
C GLU A 12 -23.48 10.75 14.75
N PHE A 13 -24.03 9.57 14.97
CA PHE A 13 -23.24 8.40 15.36
C PHE A 13 -22.34 7.95 14.20
N LEU A 14 -22.90 7.92 12.99
CA LEU A 14 -22.13 7.69 11.75
C LEU A 14 -21.02 8.72 11.56
N LYS A 15 -21.33 10.00 11.82
CA LYS A 15 -20.35 11.10 11.77
C LYS A 15 -19.22 10.88 12.77
N ASN A 16 -19.52 10.53 14.02
CA ASN A 16 -18.50 10.27 15.04
C ASN A 16 -17.60 9.08 14.69
N ILE A 17 -18.17 7.95 14.27
CA ILE A 17 -17.38 6.78 13.85
C ILE A 17 -16.49 7.11 12.65
N TRP A 18 -17.02 7.87 11.69
CA TRP A 18 -16.29 8.26 10.49
C TRP A 18 -15.17 9.26 10.81
N LEU A 19 -15.42 10.24 11.69
CA LEU A 19 -14.38 11.13 12.21
C LEU A 19 -13.29 10.36 12.96
N GLN A 20 -13.65 9.41 13.82
CA GLN A 20 -12.67 8.58 14.55
C GLN A 20 -11.77 7.73 13.63
N ARG A 21 -12.23 7.40 12.42
CA ARG A 21 -11.41 6.70 11.41
C ARG A 21 -10.45 7.61 10.64
N LEU A 22 -10.63 8.93 10.68
CA LEU A 22 -9.79 9.88 9.94
C LEU A 22 -8.54 10.28 10.76
N PRO A 23 -7.43 10.66 10.12
CA PRO A 23 -6.27 11.23 10.79
C PRO A 23 -6.62 12.51 11.58
N SER A 24 -5.87 12.77 12.67
CA SER A 24 -6.10 13.91 13.56
C SER A 24 -6.12 15.28 12.86
N GLN A 25 -5.35 15.43 11.79
CA GLN A 25 -5.31 16.64 10.96
C GLN A 25 -6.65 16.90 10.26
N ILE A 26 -7.25 15.85 9.70
CA ILE A 26 -8.55 15.93 9.01
C ILE A 26 -9.66 16.09 10.05
N GLN A 27 -9.58 15.40 11.19
CA GLN A 27 -10.52 15.58 12.30
C GLN A 27 -10.57 17.02 12.80
N ALA A 28 -9.42 17.68 12.98
CA ALA A 28 -9.37 19.05 13.49
C ALA A 28 -10.09 20.05 12.57
N VAL A 29 -9.96 19.89 11.25
CA VAL A 29 -10.65 20.74 10.26
C VAL A 29 -12.14 20.44 10.21
N LEU A 30 -12.51 19.15 10.24
CA LEU A 30 -13.91 18.72 10.15
C LEU A 30 -14.69 18.88 11.46
N SER A 31 -14.02 18.92 12.62
CA SER A 31 -14.67 19.12 13.92
C SER A 31 -15.36 20.48 14.04
N VAL A 32 -14.90 21.47 13.27
CA VAL A 32 -15.52 22.80 13.17
C VAL A 32 -16.72 22.80 12.22
N SER A 33 -16.84 21.80 11.34
CA SER A 33 -17.92 21.69 10.36
C SER A 33 -19.14 20.96 10.94
N LEU A 34 -20.27 21.67 10.99
CA LEU A 34 -21.59 21.15 11.37
C LEU A 34 -22.38 20.59 10.17
N GLU A 35 -21.70 20.30 9.07
CA GLU A 35 -22.37 19.88 7.83
C GLU A 35 -22.83 18.41 7.86
N THR A 36 -23.75 18.10 6.94
CA THR A 36 -24.24 16.75 6.65
C THR A 36 -23.11 15.81 6.25
N LEU A 37 -23.23 14.53 6.57
CA LEU A 37 -22.18 13.51 6.32
C LEU A 37 -21.66 13.50 4.87
N ASP A 38 -22.54 13.72 3.88
CA ASP A 38 -22.15 13.77 2.46
C ASP A 38 -21.20 14.93 2.15
N LYS A 39 -21.48 16.12 2.68
CA LYS A 39 -20.59 17.28 2.51
C LYS A 39 -19.34 17.17 3.34
N LEU A 40 -19.45 16.59 4.54
CA LEU A 40 -18.31 16.33 5.39
C LEU A 40 -17.31 15.41 4.68
N ALA A 41 -17.79 14.40 3.96
CA ALA A 41 -16.97 13.53 3.11
C ALA A 41 -16.26 14.31 1.99
N GLU A 42 -16.97 15.20 1.29
CA GLU A 42 -16.36 16.05 0.26
C GLU A 42 -15.26 16.96 0.84
N ILE A 43 -15.50 17.55 2.02
CA ILE A 43 -14.51 18.37 2.71
C ILE A 43 -13.32 17.51 3.15
N ALA A 44 -13.55 16.28 3.63
CA ALA A 44 -12.47 15.37 3.99
C ALA A 44 -11.60 15.01 2.79
N ASP A 45 -12.18 14.76 1.61
CA ASP A 45 -11.42 14.47 0.39
C ASP A 45 -10.58 15.69 -0.02
N LYS A 46 -11.16 16.89 0.01
CA LYS A 46 -10.42 18.15 -0.26
C LYS A 46 -9.31 18.40 0.76
N VAL A 47 -9.59 18.16 2.04
CA VAL A 47 -8.61 18.33 3.12
C VAL A 47 -7.54 17.26 3.02
N ALA A 48 -7.86 16.02 2.63
CA ALA A 48 -6.87 15.00 2.33
C ALA A 48 -5.93 15.53 1.24
N ASP A 49 -6.43 15.97 0.09
CA ASP A 49 -5.60 16.51 -0.99
C ASP A 49 -4.68 17.68 -0.58
N VAL A 50 -5.14 18.54 0.33
CA VAL A 50 -4.36 19.69 0.82
C VAL A 50 -3.39 19.32 1.95
N THR A 51 -3.76 18.35 2.79
CA THR A 51 -3.01 17.96 3.99
C THR A 51 -2.08 16.79 3.79
N VAL A 52 -2.25 15.99 2.74
CA VAL A 52 -1.10 15.21 2.24
C VAL A 52 -0.20 16.27 1.62
N PRO A 53 0.92 16.69 2.26
CA PRO A 53 2.03 17.14 1.41
C PRO A 53 2.23 16.01 0.41
N THR A 54 2.67 16.32 -0.80
CA THR A 54 3.16 15.34 -1.76
C THR A 54 4.26 14.49 -1.10
N ALA A 55 3.87 13.59 -0.22
CA ALA A 55 4.54 12.37 0.10
C ALA A 55 4.33 11.64 -1.21
N VAL A 56 5.25 11.95 -2.15
CA VAL A 56 5.78 10.97 -3.05
C VAL A 56 5.78 9.71 -2.21
N TYR A 57 4.80 8.84 -2.45
CA TYR A 57 4.94 7.45 -2.11
C TYR A 57 6.14 7.07 -2.97
N SER A 58 7.33 7.37 -2.46
CA SER A 58 8.53 6.70 -2.84
C SER A 58 8.11 5.28 -2.58
N ALA A 59 7.76 4.59 -3.67
CA ALA A 59 7.58 3.16 -3.65
C ALA A 59 8.74 2.72 -2.81
N LYS A 60 8.43 2.25 -1.60
CA LYS A 60 9.42 1.62 -0.76
C LYS A 60 9.76 0.44 -1.63
N SER A 61 10.77 0.60 -2.48
CA SER A 61 11.71 -0.44 -2.76
C SER A 61 12.26 -0.74 -1.37
N ALA A 62 11.48 -1.52 -0.62
CA ALA A 62 12.08 -2.54 0.18
C ALA A 62 13.07 -3.17 -0.81
N PRO A 63 14.38 -3.10 -0.56
CA PRO A 63 15.18 -4.20 -1.03
C PRO A 63 14.58 -5.37 -0.26
N GLU A 64 13.61 -6.06 -0.88
CA GLU A 64 13.46 -7.49 -0.63
C GLU A 64 14.91 -7.98 -0.60
N PRO A 65 15.41 -8.48 0.53
CA PRO A 65 16.62 -9.25 0.48
C PRO A 65 16.22 -10.49 -0.29
N TYR A 66 16.21 -10.40 -1.62
CA TYR A 66 16.29 -11.56 -2.48
C TYR A 66 17.34 -12.44 -1.82
N PRO A 67 17.03 -13.70 -1.47
CA PRO A 67 18.00 -14.55 -0.83
C PRO A 67 19.16 -14.68 -1.81
N SER A 68 20.18 -13.86 -1.61
CA SER A 68 21.38 -13.78 -2.43
C SER A 68 22.04 -15.16 -2.47
N ALA A 69 21.82 -15.96 -1.43
CA ALA A 69 22.15 -17.37 -1.36
C ALA A 69 21.49 -18.23 -2.45
N GLU A 70 20.19 -18.07 -2.72
CA GLU A 70 19.49 -18.85 -3.76
C GLU A 70 19.96 -18.45 -5.15
N ILE A 71 20.15 -17.15 -5.40
CA ILE A 71 20.66 -16.66 -6.68
C ILE A 71 22.11 -17.09 -6.89
N GLN A 72 22.94 -17.10 -5.84
CA GLN A 72 24.31 -17.60 -5.89
C GLN A 72 24.38 -19.11 -6.12
N GLU A 73 23.49 -19.88 -5.49
CA GLU A 73 23.41 -21.32 -5.66
C GLU A 73 22.94 -21.68 -7.09
N LEU A 74 21.93 -20.97 -7.60
CA LEU A 74 21.51 -21.10 -9.00
C LEU A 74 22.66 -20.74 -9.98
N ALA A 75 23.40 -19.66 -9.71
CA ALA A 75 24.55 -19.27 -10.52
C ALA A 75 25.65 -20.35 -10.53
N LYS A 76 25.93 -20.96 -9.37
CA LYS A 76 26.88 -22.07 -9.24
C LYS A 76 26.44 -23.30 -10.03
N GLN A 77 25.17 -23.68 -9.93
CA GLN A 77 24.62 -24.81 -10.69
C GLN A 77 24.70 -24.59 -12.21
N ILE A 78 24.47 -23.36 -12.68
CA ILE A 78 24.62 -23.02 -14.11
C ILE A 78 26.07 -23.20 -14.58
N VAL A 79 27.06 -22.80 -13.78
CA VAL A 79 28.48 -22.98 -14.10
C VAL A 79 28.86 -24.47 -14.16
N GLU A 80 28.38 -25.26 -13.19
CA GLU A 80 28.62 -26.70 -13.13
C GLU A 80 27.99 -27.43 -14.33
N LEU A 81 26.73 -27.11 -14.67
CA LEU A 81 26.06 -27.67 -15.84
C LEU A 81 26.78 -27.29 -17.14
N LYS A 82 27.23 -26.05 -17.29
CA LYS A 82 28.04 -25.63 -18.47
C LYS A 82 29.34 -26.41 -18.57
N LEU A 83 29.99 -26.71 -17.45
CA LEU A 83 31.22 -27.49 -17.41
C LEU A 83 30.96 -28.96 -17.77
N GLN A 84 29.87 -29.55 -17.26
CA GLN A 84 29.45 -30.90 -17.63
C GLN A 84 29.10 -31.01 -19.12
N ILE A 85 28.33 -30.06 -19.66
CA ILE A 85 28.01 -29.99 -21.09
C ILE A 85 29.29 -29.86 -21.92
N SER A 86 30.23 -29.00 -21.50
CA SER A 86 31.51 -28.84 -22.20
C SER A 86 32.37 -30.11 -22.15
N ARG A 87 32.30 -30.89 -21.07
CA ARG A 87 32.99 -32.19 -20.95
C ARG A 87 32.32 -33.27 -21.80
N MET A 88 31.00 -33.30 -21.84
CA MET A 88 30.22 -34.24 -22.68
C MET A 88 30.29 -33.90 -24.17
N SER A 89 30.41 -32.61 -24.50
CA SER A 89 30.51 -32.10 -25.86
C SER A 89 31.93 -32.13 -26.41
N ARG A 90 32.94 -32.48 -25.61
CA ARG A 90 34.28 -32.76 -26.13
C ARG A 90 34.19 -34.05 -26.95
N PRO A 91 34.50 -34.03 -28.26
CA PRO A 91 34.44 -35.22 -29.08
C PRO A 91 35.38 -36.28 -28.50
N ARG A 92 34.88 -37.51 -28.34
CA ARG A 92 35.70 -38.70 -28.09
C ARG A 92 36.57 -38.91 -29.33
N ASN A 93 37.78 -38.35 -29.32
CA ASN A 93 38.90 -38.85 -30.13
C ASN A 93 39.49 -40.07 -29.42
#